data_AF-A0A537R2A2-F1
#
_entry.id   AF-A0A537R2A2-F1
#
_cell.length_a   1.000
_cell.length_b   1.000
_cell.length_c   1.000
_cell.angle_alpha   90.00
_cell.angle_beta   90.00
_cell.angle_gamma   90.00
#
_symmetry.space_group_name_H-M   'P 1'
#
loop_
_entity.id
_entity.type
_entity.pdbx_description
1 polymer ?
#
loop_
_entity_poly.entity_id
_entity_poly.type
_entity_poly.pdbx_seq_one_letter_code
_entity_poly.pdbx_strand_id
1 'polypeptide(L)'
;RDGKSRQVSVDGRVIVNDTDLAVRAAVDGLGIAYAAEAVADPFLRSGQLVRVLEDWSPSFEGFFLYYPGHRQVPAALRALIDMLRTARGPAPAKDLLESPLAAD
;
A
#
# COMPACT_ATOMS: atom_id res chain seq x y z
N ARG A 1 4.87 -14.80 -7.19
CA ARG A 1 5.38 -14.89 -8.58
C ARG A 1 4.76 -16.09 -9.28
N ASP A 2 4.14 -15.93 -10.44
CA ASP A 2 3.53 -17.03 -11.24
C ASP A 2 2.55 -17.92 -10.45
N GLY A 3 1.78 -17.33 -9.52
CA GLY A 3 0.89 -18.08 -8.61
C GLY A 3 1.58 -18.96 -7.56
N LYS A 4 2.92 -18.92 -7.47
CA LYS A 4 3.70 -19.71 -6.53
C LYS A 4 4.03 -18.91 -5.27
N SER A 5 3.73 -19.50 -4.12
CA SER A 5 4.16 -19.03 -2.80
C SER A 5 5.49 -19.68 -2.41
N ARG A 6 6.28 -18.95 -1.62
CA ARG A 6 7.50 -19.42 -0.97
C ARG A 6 7.47 -18.93 0.46
N GLN A 7 7.74 -19.84 1.39
CA GLN A 7 7.86 -19.53 2.80
C GLN A 7 9.32 -19.74 3.20
N VAL A 8 9.87 -18.75 3.89
CA VAL A 8 11.25 -18.78 4.38
C VAL A 8 11.18 -18.48 5.87
N SER A 9 11.70 -19.39 6.69
CA SER A 9 11.87 -19.14 8.12
C SER A 9 13.01 -18.15 8.31
N VAL A 10 12.75 -17.07 9.03
CA VAL A 10 13.75 -16.05 9.37
C VAL A 10 13.89 -15.99 10.89
N ASP A 11 15.11 -15.80 11.37
CA ASP A 11 15.38 -15.48 12.77
C ASP A 11 15.32 -13.95 12.93
N GLY A 12 14.10 -13.43 13.08
CA GLY A 12 13.84 -12.00 13.11
C GLY A 12 14.24 -11.37 14.44
N ARG A 13 15.13 -10.38 14.41
CA ARG A 13 15.61 -9.67 15.61
C ARG A 13 14.74 -8.49 16.03
N VAL A 14 13.85 -8.02 15.16
CA VAL A 14 13.02 -6.82 15.37
C VAL A 14 11.63 -7.06 14.82
N ILE A 15 10.60 -6.76 15.62
CA ILE A 15 9.19 -6.77 15.22
C ILE A 15 8.60 -5.43 15.63
N VAL A 16 7.99 -4.72 14.69
CA VAL A 16 7.37 -3.41 14.90
C VAL A 16 6.01 -3.37 14.20
N ASN A 17 5.11 -2.53 14.71
CA ASN A 17 3.78 -2.31 14.16
C ASN A 17 3.63 -0.92 13.50
N ASP A 18 4.75 -0.22 13.29
CA ASP A 18 4.80 1.10 12.69
C ASP A 18 5.67 1.06 11.43
N THR A 19 5.11 1.51 10.30
CA THR A 19 5.77 1.46 8.99
C THR A 19 6.99 2.36 8.91
N ASP A 20 6.93 3.55 9.50
CA ASP A 20 8.05 4.50 9.47
C ASP A 20 9.23 3.95 10.27
N LEU A 21 8.95 3.33 11.43
CA LEU A 21 9.95 2.66 12.23
C LEU A 21 10.56 1.45 11.50
N ALA A 22 9.74 0.65 10.80
CA ALA A 22 10.22 -0.48 10.02
C ALA A 22 11.17 -0.03 8.89
N VAL A 23 10.82 1.04 8.16
CA VAL A 23 11.65 1.60 7.09
C VAL A 23 12.96 2.15 7.64
N ARG A 24 12.92 2.87 8.77
CA ARG A 24 14.15 3.36 9.43
C ARG A 24 15.07 2.22 9.87
N ALA A 25 14.51 1.17 10.46
CA ALA A 25 15.30 -0.01 10.84
C ALA A 25 15.98 -0.67 9.62
N ALA A 26 15.31 -0.71 8.47
CA ALA A 26 15.92 -1.18 7.22
C ALA A 26 17.04 -0.25 6.72
N VAL A 27 16.83 1.07 6.78
CA VAL A 27 17.86 2.09 6.45
C VAL A 27 19.10 1.92 7.34
N ASP A 28 18.90 1.60 8.62
CA ASP A 28 19.97 1.36 9.60
C ASP A 28 20.61 -0.04 9.47
N GLY A 29 20.16 -0.86 8.51
CA GLY A 29 20.74 -2.16 8.20
C GLY A 29 20.28 -3.32 9.07
N LEU A 30 19.17 -3.16 9.81
CA LEU A 30 18.64 -4.22 10.69
C LEU A 30 17.83 -5.29 9.94
N GLY A 31 17.55 -5.11 8.64
CA GLY A 31 16.86 -6.11 7.83
C GLY A 31 16.17 -5.54 6.60
N ILE A 32 15.07 -6.20 6.20
CA ILE A 32 14.19 -5.77 5.11
C ILE A 32 12.85 -5.27 5.67
N ALA A 33 12.24 -4.29 5.01
CA ALA A 33 10.92 -3.77 5.36
C ALA A 33 9.95 -3.91 4.20
N TYR A 34 8.68 -4.20 4.51
CA TYR A 34 7.58 -4.13 3.57
C TYR A 34 6.76 -2.87 3.85
N ALA A 35 6.71 -1.96 2.89
CA ALA A 35 6.10 -0.64 3.05
C ALA A 35 5.52 -0.14 1.73
N ALA A 36 4.61 0.83 1.81
CA ALA A 36 4.14 1.55 0.63
C ALA A 36 5.30 2.31 -0.03
N GLU A 37 5.33 2.31 -1.36
CA GLU A 37 6.42 2.92 -2.14
C GLU A 37 6.66 4.39 -1.76
N ALA A 38 5.58 5.15 -1.52
CA ALA A 38 5.68 6.56 -1.12
C ALA A 38 6.51 6.79 0.17
N VAL A 39 6.55 5.81 1.08
CA VAL A 39 7.33 5.89 2.33
C VAL A 39 8.80 5.54 2.09
N ALA A 40 9.07 4.58 1.21
CA ALA A 40 10.42 4.12 0.89
C ALA A 40 11.13 4.98 -0.17
N ASP A 41 10.38 5.67 -1.04
CA ASP A 41 10.89 6.41 -2.21
C ASP A 41 12.06 7.37 -1.88
N PRO A 42 12.01 8.19 -0.81
CA PRO A 42 13.13 9.08 -0.48
C PRO A 42 14.45 8.34 -0.28
N PHE A 43 14.40 7.15 0.34
CA PHE A 43 15.57 6.34 0.68
C PHE A 43 16.03 5.45 -0.49
N LEU A 44 15.08 5.05 -1.36
CA LEU A 44 15.40 4.38 -2.62
C LEU A 44 16.14 5.34 -3.56
N ARG A 45 15.64 6.59 -3.67
CA ARG A 45 16.25 7.63 -4.50
C ARG A 45 17.62 8.07 -3.98
N SER A 46 17.83 8.08 -2.67
CA SER A 46 19.14 8.38 -2.07
C SER A 46 20.13 7.21 -2.13
N GLY A 47 19.67 6.00 -2.48
CA GLY A 47 20.48 4.78 -2.48
C GLY A 47 20.71 4.17 -1.09
N GLN A 48 20.05 4.69 -0.06
CA GLN A 48 20.08 4.11 1.29
C GLN A 48 19.29 2.80 1.38
N LEU A 49 18.28 2.64 0.53
CA LEU A 49 17.55 1.39 0.34
C LEU A 49 17.68 0.91 -1.11
N VAL A 50 17.47 -0.39 -1.29
CA VAL A 50 17.31 -1.02 -2.60
C VAL A 50 16.03 -1.86 -2.60
N ARG A 51 15.34 -1.91 -3.75
CA ARG A 51 14.16 -2.77 -3.91
C ARG A 51 14.60 -4.23 -4.03
N VAL A 52 13.94 -5.09 -3.27
CA VAL A 52 14.11 -6.55 -3.32
C VAL A 52 12.74 -7.20 -3.50
N LEU A 53 12.70 -8.40 -4.08
CA LEU A 53 11.46 -9.16 -4.26
C LEU A 53 10.38 -8.38 -5.05
N GLU A 54 10.78 -7.61 -6.06
CA GLU A 54 9.85 -6.83 -6.89
C GLU A 54 8.78 -7.70 -7.57
N ASP A 55 9.16 -8.86 -8.12
CA ASP A 55 8.25 -9.87 -8.69
C ASP A 55 7.21 -10.43 -7.68
N TRP A 56 7.36 -10.10 -6.40
CA TRP A 56 6.52 -10.54 -5.29
C TRP A 56 5.75 -9.38 -4.64
N SER A 57 5.94 -8.16 -5.13
CA SER A 57 5.31 -6.95 -4.60
C SER A 57 4.17 -6.52 -5.53
N PRO A 58 2.91 -6.91 -5.25
CA PRO A 58 1.79 -6.51 -6.09
C PRO A 58 1.56 -5.00 -5.97
N SER A 59 1.12 -4.38 -7.07
CA SER A 59 0.58 -3.02 -7.01
C SER A 59 -0.73 -3.03 -6.23
N PHE A 60 -1.01 -1.93 -5.55
CA PHE A 60 -2.32 -1.69 -4.93
C PHE A 60 -3.08 -0.66 -5.75
N GLU A 61 -4.39 -0.82 -5.88
CA GLU A 61 -5.25 0.08 -6.70
C GLU A 61 -5.43 1.48 -6.09
N GLY A 62 -4.82 1.72 -4.93
CA GLY A 62 -4.97 2.93 -4.17
C GLY A 62 -6.02 2.82 -3.08
N PHE A 63 -6.24 3.96 -2.43
CA PHE A 63 -7.27 4.10 -1.40
C PHE A 63 -8.64 4.36 -2.03
N PHE A 64 -9.67 3.84 -1.36
CA PHE A 64 -11.07 4.04 -1.69
C PHE A 64 -11.77 4.79 -0.55
N LEU A 65 -12.71 5.67 -0.91
CA LEU A 65 -13.60 6.30 0.05
C LEU A 65 -14.91 5.52 0.11
N TYR A 66 -15.25 4.99 1.28
CA TYR A 66 -16.51 4.30 1.52
C TYR A 66 -17.46 5.18 2.33
N TYR A 67 -18.71 5.28 1.87
CA TYR A 67 -19.78 6.02 2.56
C TYR A 67 -21.01 5.10 2.69
N PRO A 68 -21.29 4.54 3.88
CA PRO A 68 -22.41 3.62 4.11
C PRO A 68 -23.80 4.30 4.16
N GLY A 69 -23.94 5.54 3.67
CA GLY A 69 -25.18 6.30 3.76
C GLY A 69 -26.21 6.00 2.65
N HIS A 70 -27.40 6.60 2.78
CA HIS A 70 -28.51 6.43 1.85
C HIS A 70 -28.23 7.01 0.45
N ARG A 71 -29.19 6.79 -0.46
CA ARG A 71 -29.14 7.03 -1.91
C ARG A 71 -28.65 8.43 -2.36
N GLN A 72 -28.63 9.44 -1.49
CA GLN A 72 -28.14 10.78 -1.80
C GLN A 72 -26.88 11.14 -0.99
N VAL A 73 -25.79 11.43 -1.70
CA VAL A 73 -24.54 11.95 -1.13
C VAL A 73 -24.74 13.42 -0.70
N PRO A 74 -24.49 13.78 0.57
CA PRO A 74 -24.57 15.16 1.04
C PRO A 74 -23.64 16.10 0.27
N ALA A 75 -24.03 17.38 0.13
CA ALA A 75 -23.27 18.36 -0.65
C ALA A 75 -21.81 18.52 -0.17
N ALA A 76 -21.59 18.55 1.16
CA ALA A 76 -20.24 18.64 1.73
C ALA A 76 -19.37 17.42 1.39
N LEU A 77 -19.94 16.21 1.43
CA LEU A 77 -19.21 14.99 1.05
C LEU A 77 -18.90 14.97 -0.44
N ARG A 78 -19.81 15.46 -1.30
CA ARG A 78 -19.54 15.60 -2.73
C ARG A 78 -18.36 16.55 -2.98
N ALA A 79 -18.35 17.71 -2.33
CA ALA A 79 -17.24 18.67 -2.43
C ALA A 79 -15.90 18.05 -1.99
N LEU A 80 -15.89 17.25 -0.91
CA LEU A 80 -14.71 16.51 -0.48
C LEU A 80 -14.25 15.47 -1.52
N ILE A 81 -15.19 14.70 -2.08
CA ILE A 81 -14.88 13.71 -3.13
C ILE A 81 -14.24 14.40 -4.34
N ASP A 82 -14.80 15.53 -4.77
CA ASP A 82 -14.28 16.29 -5.90
C ASP A 82 -12.86 16.79 -5.62
N MET A 83 -12.62 17.34 -4.42
CA MET A 83 -11.28 17.76 -3.98
C MET A 83 -10.27 16.61 -3.98
N LEU A 84 -10.64 15.44 -3.43
CA LEU A 84 -9.77 14.26 -3.37
C LEU A 84 -9.48 13.70 -4.77
N ARG A 85 -10.42 13.81 -5.71
CA ARG A 85 -10.23 13.39 -7.10
C ARG A 85 -9.29 14.32 -7.86
N THR A 86 -9.34 15.62 -7.62
CA THR A 86 -8.42 16.58 -8.25
C THR A 86 -6.99 16.45 -7.72
N ALA A 87 -6.83 16.12 -6.43
CA ALA A 87 -5.51 15.91 -5.82
C ALA A 87 -4.83 14.62 -6.30
N ARG A 88 -5.57 13.68 -6.88
CA ARG A 88 -5.06 12.39 -7.37
C ARG A 88 -4.82 12.49 -8.88
N GLY A 89 -3.64 12.05 -9.36
CA GLY A 89 -3.43 11.76 -10.78
C GLY A 89 -4.43 10.70 -11.30
N PRO A 90 -4.53 10.47 -12.62
CA PRO A 90 -5.57 9.60 -13.20
C PRO A 90 -5.57 8.22 -12.53
N ALA A 91 -6.75 7.79 -12.07
CA ALA A 91 -6.94 6.48 -11.46
C ALA A 91 -6.77 5.38 -12.52
N PRO A 92 -6.10 4.25 -12.21
CA PRO A 92 -6.13 3.10 -13.09
C PRO A 92 -7.57 2.57 -13.24
N ALA A 93 -7.87 2.05 -14.42
CA ALA A 93 -9.21 1.63 -14.83
C ALA A 93 -9.77 0.53 -13.92
N LYS A 94 -11.08 0.61 -13.67
CA LYS A 94 -11.84 -0.30 -12.82
C LYS A 94 -12.00 -1.67 -13.50
N ASP A 95 -11.26 -2.67 -13.04
CA ASP A 95 -11.62 -4.07 -13.18
C ASP A 95 -11.68 -4.70 -11.78
N LEU A 96 -12.74 -4.35 -11.02
CA LEU A 96 -13.04 -4.96 -9.72
C LEU A 96 -14.54 -5.21 -9.57
N LEU A 97 -14.97 -6.42 -9.92
CA LEU A 97 -16.14 -7.09 -9.34
C LEU A 97 -15.85 -8.59 -9.14
N GLU A 98 -14.71 -8.91 -8.53
CA GLU A 98 -14.46 -10.23 -7.91
C GLU A 98 -13.78 -9.96 -6.57
N SER A 99 -14.54 -9.51 -5.57
CA SER A 99 -14.05 -9.39 -4.19
C SER A 99 -14.13 -10.77 -3.52
N PRO A 100 -13.04 -11.35 -3.03
CA PRO A 100 -13.08 -12.58 -2.25
C PRO A 100 -13.63 -12.38 -0.81
N LEU A 101 -14.10 -11.18 -0.45
CA LEU A 101 -14.66 -10.91 0.89
C LEU A 101 -16.13 -11.36 1.07
N ALA A 102 -16.61 -12.31 0.26
CA ALA A 102 -17.94 -12.92 0.37
C ALA A 102 -17.92 -14.37 0.88
N ALA A 103 -16.80 -14.82 1.46
CA ALA A 103 -16.73 -16.12 2.14
C ALA A 103 -16.06 -15.95 3.50
N ASP A 104 -16.89 -15.66 4.51
CA ASP A 104 -16.84 -16.22 5.87
C ASP A 104 -18.25 -16.12 6.47
#